data_AF-A0AAV5AAY8-F1
#
_entry.id   AF-A0AAV5AAY8-F1
#
_cell.length_a   1.000
_cell.length_b   1.000
_cell.length_c   1.000
_cell.angle_alpha   90.00
_cell.angle_beta   90.00
_cell.angle_gamma   90.00
#
_symmetry.space_group_name_H-M   'P 1'
#
loop_
_entity.id
_entity.type
_entity.pdbx_description
1 polymer ?
#
loop_
_entity_poly.entity_id
_entity_poly.type
_entity_poly.pdbx_seq_one_letter_code
_entity_poly.pdbx_strand_id
1 'polypeptide(L)'
;MTLSPTFKFDNYYAFRESLVNVCRISSFLLCPGHEVTTIEDAAPRMNIFMTTTSCRNIIRAEHFNVMPEDAIIYVYSVVRIKPQVDRYLLKNGHHILFLAEGCLINLGCATGHPPLVVSCPFSNQVLGQMALWQTPQKFPLNVHVLPRKLDEEVARADPASLNVKLTTLTPAQSKYLNVPVTGPHKPEHYYS
;
A
#
# COMPACT_ATOMS: atom_id res chain seq x y z
N MET A 1 -30.97 -3.94 -28.86
CA MET A 1 -30.82 -3.19 -27.59
C MET A 1 -29.33 -3.09 -27.28
N THR A 2 -28.64 -2.16 -27.95
CA THR A 2 -27.17 -2.03 -27.93
C THR A 2 -26.77 -0.95 -26.93
N LEU A 3 -26.45 -1.37 -25.70
CA LEU A 3 -25.86 -0.48 -24.70
C LEU A 3 -24.35 -0.40 -24.93
N SER A 4 -23.90 0.67 -25.59
CA SER A 4 -22.48 1.03 -25.62
C SER A 4 -22.06 1.57 -24.25
N PRO A 5 -21.08 0.99 -23.56
CA PRO A 5 -20.50 1.58 -22.35
C PRO A 5 -19.53 2.71 -22.75
N THR A 6 -20.07 3.85 -23.20
CA THR A 6 -19.29 5.09 -23.31
C THR A 6 -18.91 5.57 -21.91
N PHE A 7 -17.74 5.12 -21.45
CA PHE A 7 -17.16 5.49 -20.17
C PHE A 7 -16.91 7.02 -20.11
N LYS A 8 -17.39 7.67 -19.05
CA LYS A 8 -17.12 9.10 -18.77
C LYS A 8 -16.02 9.19 -17.73
N PHE A 9 -14.91 9.83 -18.08
CA PHE A 9 -13.70 9.91 -17.27
C PHE A 9 -13.78 10.89 -16.06
N ASP A 10 -14.89 11.61 -15.91
CA ASP A 10 -14.94 12.86 -15.13
C ASP A 10 -15.05 12.71 -13.58
N ASN A 11 -15.18 11.49 -13.05
CA ASN A 11 -15.91 11.25 -11.80
C ASN A 11 -15.18 10.57 -10.62
N TYR A 12 -13.84 10.52 -10.55
CA TYR A 12 -13.16 9.77 -9.47
C TYR A 12 -12.55 10.57 -8.31
N TYR A 13 -12.90 10.07 -7.11
CA TYR A 13 -12.72 10.61 -5.76
C TYR A 13 -12.46 9.42 -4.81
N ALA A 14 -11.66 9.48 -3.74
CA ALA A 14 -10.69 10.49 -3.28
C ALA A 14 -9.80 9.87 -2.16
N PHE A 15 -8.99 10.72 -1.50
CA PHE A 15 -8.27 10.44 -0.24
C PHE A 15 -6.97 9.62 -0.26
N ARG A 16 -6.22 9.87 0.83
CA ARG A 16 -4.76 9.83 1.02
C ARG A 16 -4.10 8.46 1.10
N GLU A 17 -2.85 8.44 0.58
CA GLU A 17 -1.64 7.81 1.15
C GLU A 17 -1.69 6.36 1.65
N SER A 18 -1.18 5.42 0.84
CA SER A 18 0.13 4.75 1.11
C SER A 18 0.51 3.78 -0.04
N LEU A 19 1.80 3.41 -0.11
CA LEU A 19 2.48 2.76 -1.26
C LEU A 19 2.10 1.27 -1.44
N VAL A 20 2.33 0.60 -2.58
CA VAL A 20 3.62 -0.01 -3.04
C VAL A 20 3.55 -0.49 -4.51
N ASN A 21 4.56 -0.20 -5.35
CA ASN A 21 5.04 -1.17 -6.38
C ASN A 21 4.37 -1.28 -7.77
N VAL A 22 4.18 -0.19 -8.54
CA VAL A 22 4.58 0.01 -9.98
C VAL A 22 4.11 1.42 -10.44
N CYS A 23 4.68 1.93 -11.54
CA CYS A 23 4.64 3.33 -12.04
C CYS A 23 4.90 4.41 -10.97
N ARG A 24 6.19 4.74 -10.81
CA ARG A 24 6.72 5.50 -9.69
C ARG A 24 6.72 7.02 -9.93
N ILE A 25 5.54 7.66 -9.87
CA ILE A 25 5.45 9.11 -9.67
C ILE A 25 5.19 9.41 -8.19
N SER A 26 6.21 9.14 -7.36
CA SER A 26 6.36 9.68 -6.01
C SER A 26 7.83 9.61 -5.61
N SER A 27 8.38 10.75 -5.20
CA SER A 27 9.81 11.08 -5.20
C SER A 27 10.64 10.49 -4.04
N PHE A 28 10.19 9.41 -3.38
CA PHE A 28 10.73 9.02 -2.08
C PHE A 28 11.70 7.83 -2.03
N LEU A 29 12.07 7.22 -3.16
CA LEU A 29 13.24 6.34 -3.22
C LEU A 29 13.77 6.27 -4.66
N LEU A 30 15.01 6.71 -4.90
CA LEU A 30 15.78 6.13 -6.00
C LEU A 30 16.34 4.79 -5.52
N CYS A 31 15.57 3.71 -5.69
CA CYS A 31 16.14 2.38 -5.51
C CYS A 31 17.18 2.15 -6.62
N PRO A 32 18.43 1.79 -6.30
CA PRO A 32 19.40 1.43 -7.32
C PRO A 32 18.86 0.30 -8.20
N GLY A 33 19.17 0.36 -9.50
CA GLY A 33 18.71 -0.61 -10.51
C GLY A 33 17.29 -0.41 -11.05
N HIS A 34 16.58 0.66 -10.67
CA HIS A 34 15.28 1.00 -11.24
C HIS A 34 15.33 2.34 -11.98
N GLU A 35 14.85 2.37 -13.22
CA GLU A 35 14.69 3.62 -13.96
C GLU A 35 13.59 4.48 -13.33
N VAL A 36 13.87 5.77 -13.11
CA VAL A 36 12.89 6.76 -12.67
C VAL A 36 12.63 7.70 -13.85
N THR A 37 11.42 7.63 -14.39
CA THR A 37 10.99 8.29 -15.63
C THR A 37 9.61 8.90 -15.42
N THR A 38 9.22 9.84 -16.30
CA THR A 38 7.87 10.39 -16.34
C THR A 38 6.87 9.38 -16.91
N ILE A 39 5.56 9.60 -16.75
CA ILE A 39 4.56 8.70 -17.36
C ILE A 39 4.46 8.94 -18.88
N GLU A 40 4.72 10.17 -19.31
CA GLU A 40 4.76 10.60 -20.69
C GLU A 40 5.83 9.83 -21.48
N ASP A 41 7.02 9.64 -20.90
CA ASP A 41 8.12 8.85 -21.48
C ASP A 41 7.97 7.32 -21.29
N ALA A 42 7.16 6.88 -20.33
CA ALA A 42 6.92 5.47 -20.03
C ALA A 42 5.76 4.87 -20.84
N ALA A 43 4.69 5.65 -21.07
CA ALA A 43 3.46 5.21 -21.73
C ALA A 43 3.67 4.51 -23.10
N PRO A 44 4.54 4.98 -24.00
CA PRO A 44 4.71 4.32 -25.32
C PRO A 44 5.57 3.05 -25.29
N ARG A 45 6.30 2.76 -24.21
CA ARG A 45 7.29 1.66 -24.14
C ARG A 45 7.01 0.59 -23.08
N MET A 46 6.01 0.80 -22.21
CA MET A 46 5.67 -0.11 -21.13
C MET A 46 4.35 -0.84 -21.41
N ASN A 47 4.29 -2.14 -21.07
CA ASN A 47 3.08 -2.95 -21.21
C ASN A 47 2.28 -3.10 -19.90
N ILE A 48 2.84 -2.69 -18.76
CA ILE A 48 2.25 -2.85 -17.42
C ILE A 48 2.31 -1.52 -16.67
N PHE A 49 1.14 -1.01 -16.28
CA PHE A 49 0.98 0.25 -15.55
C PHE A 49 0.20 0.02 -14.26
N MET A 50 0.78 0.39 -13.12
CA MET A 50 0.10 0.38 -11.82
C MET A 50 0.09 1.79 -11.25
N THR A 51 -0.89 2.13 -10.42
CA THR A 51 -0.87 3.37 -9.64
C THR A 51 -0.78 3.05 -8.15
N THR A 52 0.26 3.53 -7.49
CA THR A 52 0.52 3.24 -6.06
C THR A 52 0.68 4.52 -5.24
N THR A 53 0.15 5.62 -5.77
CA THR A 53 0.24 6.97 -5.22
C THR A 53 -1.00 7.34 -4.39
N SER A 54 -2.12 6.63 -4.55
CA SER A 54 -3.45 7.03 -4.12
C SER A 54 -3.85 8.45 -4.59
N CYS A 55 -3.23 8.93 -5.67
CA CYS A 55 -3.51 10.23 -6.27
C CYS A 55 -4.41 10.08 -7.51
N ARG A 56 -5.23 11.10 -7.77
CA ARG A 56 -6.12 11.14 -8.93
C ARG A 56 -5.36 11.53 -10.20
N ASN A 57 -5.90 11.15 -11.35
CA ASN A 57 -5.48 11.65 -12.68
C ASN A 57 -3.97 11.46 -12.98
N ILE A 58 -3.38 10.39 -12.45
CA ILE A 58 -2.01 9.96 -12.75
C ILE A 58 -1.96 9.33 -14.14
N ILE A 59 -2.84 8.35 -14.42
CA ILE A 59 -3.10 7.86 -15.77
C ILE A 59 -4.32 8.60 -16.30
N ARG A 60 -4.20 9.20 -17.48
CA ARG A 60 -5.19 10.12 -18.07
C ARG A 60 -5.57 9.67 -19.47
N ALA A 61 -6.68 10.20 -20.00
CA ALA A 61 -7.15 9.98 -21.37
C ALA A 61 -6.04 10.10 -22.43
N GLU A 62 -5.14 11.07 -22.27
CA GLU A 62 -3.99 11.31 -23.16
C GLU A 62 -2.96 10.18 -23.13
N HIS A 63 -2.73 9.55 -21.98
CA HIS A 63 -1.75 8.46 -21.82
C HIS A 63 -2.22 7.15 -22.48
N PHE A 64 -3.52 6.83 -22.43
CA PHE A 64 -4.04 5.61 -23.06
C PHE A 64 -3.88 5.61 -24.59
N ASN A 65 -3.93 6.78 -25.25
CA ASN A 65 -3.82 6.87 -26.71
C ASN A 65 -2.42 6.50 -27.24
N VAL A 66 -1.38 6.65 -26.41
CA VAL A 66 0.01 6.33 -26.76
C VAL A 66 0.48 4.97 -26.24
N MET A 67 -0.36 4.26 -25.47
CA MET A 67 -0.03 2.93 -24.94
C MET A 67 0.00 1.86 -26.05
N PRO A 68 0.86 0.83 -25.90
CA PRO A 68 0.90 -0.31 -26.82
C PRO A 68 -0.36 -1.17 -26.72
N GLU A 69 -0.59 -1.99 -27.75
CA GLU A 69 -1.68 -2.98 -27.80
C GLU A 69 -1.65 -3.92 -26.58
N ASP A 70 -2.82 -4.20 -26.02
CA ASP A 70 -3.04 -5.04 -24.84
C ASP A 70 -2.24 -4.60 -23.59
N ALA A 71 -1.93 -3.31 -23.46
CA ALA A 71 -1.37 -2.74 -22.24
C ALA A 71 -2.27 -3.02 -21.02
N ILE A 72 -1.66 -3.53 -19.94
CA ILE A 72 -2.34 -3.95 -18.72
C ILE A 72 -2.26 -2.84 -17.67
N ILE A 73 -3.41 -2.46 -17.11
CA ILE A 73 -3.55 -1.28 -16.26
C ILE A 73 -4.22 -1.64 -14.93
N TYR A 74 -3.54 -1.28 -13.85
CA TYR A 74 -3.80 -1.61 -12.45
C TYR A 74 -4.03 -0.31 -11.65
N VAL A 75 -5.25 0.18 -11.56
CA VAL A 75 -5.56 1.40 -10.79
C VAL A 75 -5.93 1.05 -9.34
N TYR A 76 -5.79 2.00 -8.41
CA TYR A 76 -6.05 1.85 -6.97
C TYR A 76 -7.11 2.86 -6.51
N SER A 77 -8.41 2.60 -6.71
CA SER A 77 -9.53 3.28 -6.02
C SER A 77 -10.92 2.71 -6.34
N VAL A 78 -11.82 2.72 -5.35
CA VAL A 78 -13.25 2.32 -5.41
C VAL A 78 -13.48 0.80 -5.47
N VAL A 79 -14.73 0.33 -5.36
CA VAL A 79 -15.11 -1.07 -5.07
C VAL A 79 -16.35 -1.50 -5.87
N ARG A 80 -16.23 -2.61 -6.62
CA ARG A 80 -17.35 -3.48 -7.01
C ARG A 80 -16.94 -4.96 -7.02
N ILE A 81 -17.91 -5.86 -6.92
CA ILE A 81 -17.74 -7.18 -6.28
C ILE A 81 -17.41 -8.34 -7.25
N LYS A 82 -17.56 -8.17 -8.58
CA LYS A 82 -17.03 -8.98 -9.74
C LYS A 82 -17.76 -8.56 -11.04
N PRO A 83 -17.29 -8.89 -12.27
CA PRO A 83 -16.04 -9.55 -12.68
C PRO A 83 -14.89 -8.54 -12.87
N GLN A 84 -13.70 -9.00 -13.28
CA GLN A 84 -12.42 -8.38 -12.85
C GLN A 84 -11.38 -8.13 -13.95
N VAL A 85 -11.69 -8.43 -15.22
CA VAL A 85 -10.79 -8.19 -16.36
C VAL A 85 -11.63 -7.70 -17.53
N ASP A 86 -11.44 -6.44 -17.91
CA ASP A 86 -12.16 -5.80 -19.01
C ASP A 86 -11.19 -5.45 -20.13
N ARG A 87 -11.53 -5.79 -21.38
CA ARG A 87 -10.76 -5.39 -22.56
C ARG A 87 -11.50 -4.26 -23.27
N TYR A 88 -10.98 -3.04 -23.15
CA TYR A 88 -11.56 -1.87 -23.80
C TYR A 88 -10.90 -1.60 -25.15
N LEU A 89 -11.71 -1.42 -26.19
CA LEU A 89 -11.27 -0.90 -27.49
C LEU A 89 -11.22 0.63 -27.45
N LEU A 90 -10.05 1.19 -27.72
CA LEU A 90 -9.78 2.61 -27.82
C LEU A 90 -10.08 3.17 -29.22
N LYS A 91 -10.21 4.50 -29.32
CA LYS A 91 -10.52 5.19 -30.59
C LYS A 91 -9.41 5.09 -31.65
N ASN A 92 -8.17 4.82 -31.23
CA ASN A 92 -7.03 4.55 -32.11
C ASN A 92 -7.04 3.11 -32.68
N GLY A 93 -7.98 2.27 -32.26
CA GLY A 93 -8.05 0.86 -32.64
C GLY A 93 -7.27 -0.10 -31.72
N HIS A 94 -6.52 0.43 -30.75
CA HIS A 94 -5.81 -0.40 -29.77
C HIS A 94 -6.76 -0.93 -28.68
N HIS A 95 -6.40 -2.04 -28.07
CA HIS A 95 -7.04 -2.57 -26.87
C HIS A 95 -6.20 -2.29 -25.63
N ILE A 96 -6.87 -2.05 -24.50
CA ILE A 96 -6.26 -2.03 -23.17
C ILE A 96 -6.95 -3.04 -22.26
N LEU A 97 -6.16 -3.68 -21.40
CA LEU A 97 -6.63 -4.64 -20.40
C LEU A 97 -6.71 -3.92 -19.04
N PHE A 98 -7.93 -3.70 -18.56
CA PHE A 98 -8.21 -2.98 -17.33
C PHE A 98 -8.58 -3.98 -16.23
N LEU A 99 -7.86 -3.94 -15.11
CA LEU A 99 -8.03 -4.91 -14.04
C LEU A 99 -8.86 -4.34 -12.89
N ALA A 100 -9.82 -5.14 -12.43
CA ALA A 100 -10.74 -4.87 -11.33
C ALA A 100 -11.51 -3.54 -11.44
N GLU A 101 -11.83 -3.04 -12.64
CA GLU A 101 -12.40 -1.68 -12.85
C GLU A 101 -11.59 -0.55 -12.16
N GLY A 102 -10.30 -0.78 -11.86
CA GLY A 102 -9.44 0.14 -11.11
C GLY A 102 -9.58 0.07 -9.58
N CYS A 103 -10.26 -0.96 -9.06
CA CYS A 103 -10.34 -1.28 -7.63
C CYS A 103 -9.04 -1.91 -7.10
N LEU A 104 -8.94 -2.11 -5.78
CA LEU A 104 -7.83 -2.78 -5.10
C LEU A 104 -7.56 -4.19 -5.67
N ILE A 105 -6.60 -4.33 -6.59
CA ILE A 105 -6.41 -5.59 -7.33
C ILE A 105 -6.02 -6.77 -6.42
N ASN A 106 -5.24 -6.53 -5.36
CA ASN A 106 -4.85 -7.58 -4.42
C ASN A 106 -6.05 -8.22 -3.72
N LEU A 107 -7.12 -7.48 -3.47
CA LEU A 107 -8.38 -7.96 -2.87
C LEU A 107 -9.45 -8.30 -3.91
N GLY A 108 -9.38 -7.70 -5.10
CA GLY A 108 -10.27 -7.99 -6.22
C GLY A 108 -9.87 -9.28 -6.93
N CYS A 109 -8.72 -9.27 -7.61
CA CYS A 109 -8.25 -10.40 -8.42
C CYS A 109 -7.49 -11.48 -7.62
N ALA A 110 -7.22 -11.26 -6.33
CA ALA A 110 -6.55 -12.19 -5.45
C ALA A 110 -7.15 -12.13 -4.02
N THR A 111 -6.46 -12.70 -3.02
CA THR A 111 -6.97 -12.88 -1.65
C THR A 111 -6.40 -11.89 -0.62
N GLY A 112 -5.83 -10.77 -1.07
CA GLY A 112 -5.20 -9.75 -0.21
C GLY A 112 -3.83 -10.16 0.31
N HIS A 113 -3.44 -9.60 1.45
CA HIS A 113 -2.20 -9.95 2.13
C HIS A 113 -2.34 -11.31 2.86
N PRO A 114 -1.28 -12.14 2.90
CA PRO A 114 -1.30 -13.40 3.65
C PRO A 114 -1.62 -13.19 5.13
N PRO A 115 -2.30 -14.13 5.82
CA PRO A 115 -2.71 -13.96 7.23
C PRO A 115 -1.57 -13.55 8.18
N LEU A 116 -0.35 -14.01 7.92
CA LEU A 116 0.85 -13.70 8.69
C LEU A 116 1.29 -12.22 8.58
N VAL A 117 1.09 -11.58 7.43
CA VAL A 117 1.35 -10.13 7.26
C VAL A 117 0.23 -9.30 7.89
N VAL A 118 -0.94 -9.91 8.07
CA VAL A 118 -2.17 -9.29 8.56
C VAL A 118 -2.32 -9.44 10.09
N SER A 119 -1.56 -10.33 10.74
CA SER A 119 -1.58 -10.51 12.21
C SER A 119 -1.12 -9.25 12.96
N CYS A 120 0.07 -8.72 12.66
CA CYS A 120 0.64 -7.55 13.33
C CYS A 120 -0.29 -6.33 13.34
N PRO A 121 -0.85 -5.87 12.18
CA PRO A 121 -1.74 -4.71 12.17
C PRO A 121 -3.07 -4.98 12.91
N PHE A 122 -3.62 -6.21 12.89
CA PHE A 122 -4.80 -6.52 13.70
C PHE A 122 -4.51 -6.55 15.21
N SER A 123 -3.35 -7.08 15.63
CA SER A 123 -2.90 -6.99 17.02
C SER A 123 -2.79 -5.54 17.49
N ASN A 124 -2.21 -4.66 16.67
CA ASN A 124 -2.17 -3.22 16.94
C ASN A 124 -3.58 -2.59 17.01
N GLN A 125 -4.51 -2.97 16.11
CA GLN A 125 -5.90 -2.51 16.20
C GLN A 125 -6.58 -2.93 17.51
N VAL A 126 -6.44 -4.20 17.93
CA VAL A 126 -7.02 -4.72 19.18
C VAL A 126 -6.43 -4.00 20.40
N LEU A 127 -5.10 -3.80 20.44
CA LEU A 127 -4.44 -3.06 21.50
C LEU A 127 -4.93 -1.60 21.58
N GLY A 128 -5.16 -0.95 20.44
CA GLY A 128 -5.75 0.39 20.37
C GLY A 128 -7.18 0.42 20.93
N GLN A 129 -8.03 -0.53 20.55
CA GLN A 129 -9.39 -0.65 21.09
C GLN A 129 -9.38 -0.89 22.61
N MET A 130 -8.51 -1.78 23.10
CA MET A 130 -8.35 -2.04 24.53
C MET A 130 -7.90 -0.79 25.30
N ALA A 131 -6.92 -0.04 24.79
CA ALA A 131 -6.42 1.17 25.44
C ALA A 131 -7.48 2.26 25.55
N LEU A 132 -8.24 2.50 24.47
CA LEU A 132 -9.35 3.44 24.42
C LEU A 132 -10.50 3.02 25.36
N TRP A 133 -10.82 1.73 25.42
CA TRP A 133 -11.88 1.20 26.28
C TRP A 133 -11.52 1.27 27.78
N GLN A 134 -10.29 0.88 28.14
CA GLN A 134 -9.86 0.78 29.54
C GLN A 134 -9.46 2.13 30.15
N THR A 135 -8.91 3.05 29.35
CA THR A 135 -8.35 4.31 29.85
C THR A 135 -8.70 5.53 28.97
N PRO A 136 -9.98 5.77 28.65
CA PRO A 136 -10.39 6.84 27.73
C PRO A 136 -9.92 8.24 28.20
N GLN A 137 -9.78 8.46 29.51
CA GLN A 137 -9.33 9.75 30.07
C GLN A 137 -7.87 10.08 29.71
N LYS A 138 -7.06 9.10 29.30
CA LYS A 138 -5.67 9.34 28.84
C LYS A 138 -5.59 9.83 27.40
N PHE A 139 -6.69 9.74 26.65
CA PHE A 139 -6.74 10.05 25.22
C PHE A 139 -7.71 11.22 24.96
N PRO A 140 -7.27 12.49 25.18
CA PRO A 140 -8.04 13.66 24.79
C PRO A 140 -8.30 13.66 23.28
N LEU A 141 -9.28 14.43 22.80
CA LEU A 141 -9.66 14.45 21.37
C LEU A 141 -8.49 14.89 20.46
N ASN A 142 -7.77 13.92 19.92
CA ASN A 142 -6.66 14.09 18.98
C ASN A 142 -6.33 12.75 18.30
N VAL A 143 -5.43 12.75 17.32
CA VAL A 143 -4.79 11.54 16.79
C VAL A 143 -3.68 11.10 17.75
N HIS A 144 -3.74 9.85 18.21
CA HIS A 144 -2.75 9.24 19.10
C HIS A 144 -2.07 8.07 18.40
N VAL A 145 -0.80 7.83 18.72
CA VAL A 145 -0.02 6.69 18.25
C VAL A 145 0.17 5.71 19.40
N LEU A 146 0.17 4.41 19.12
CA LEU A 146 0.45 3.39 20.13
C LEU A 146 1.88 3.54 20.67
N PRO A 147 2.10 3.40 22.00
CA PRO A 147 3.45 3.40 22.56
C PRO A 147 4.33 2.34 21.91
N ARG A 148 5.56 2.70 21.51
CA ARG A 148 6.49 1.78 20.83
C ARG A 148 6.78 0.47 21.58
N LYS A 149 6.66 0.47 22.90
CA LYS A 149 6.75 -0.76 23.70
C LYS A 149 5.71 -1.81 23.27
N LEU A 150 4.48 -1.40 22.93
CA LEU A 150 3.44 -2.31 22.44
C LEU A 150 3.75 -2.84 21.05
N ASP A 151 4.29 -2.00 20.17
CA ASP A 151 4.72 -2.38 18.82
C ASP A 151 5.86 -3.42 18.87
N GLU A 152 6.83 -3.22 19.78
CA GLU A 152 7.87 -4.21 20.11
C GLU A 152 7.33 -5.44 20.87
N GLU A 153 6.15 -5.40 21.48
CA GLU A 153 5.48 -6.57 22.06
C GLU A 153 4.77 -7.40 20.99
N VAL A 154 4.08 -6.76 20.04
CA VAL A 154 3.50 -7.43 18.86
C VAL A 154 4.58 -8.12 18.04
N ALA A 155 5.68 -7.42 17.74
CA ALA A 155 6.83 -8.01 17.03
C ALA A 155 7.52 -9.16 17.80
N ARG A 156 7.34 -9.25 19.13
CA ARG A 156 7.84 -10.34 19.97
C ARG A 156 6.86 -11.51 20.13
N ALA A 157 5.60 -11.37 19.75
CA ALA A 157 4.60 -12.44 19.81
C ALA A 157 4.74 -13.43 18.63
N ASP A 158 4.98 -12.90 17.43
CA ASP A 158 5.03 -13.68 16.19
C ASP A 158 6.31 -14.50 15.86
N PRO A 159 7.51 -14.34 16.48
CA PRO A 159 8.76 -15.02 16.07
C PRO A 159 8.69 -16.55 16.00
N ALA A 160 7.85 -17.17 16.84
CA ALA A 160 7.66 -18.63 16.86
C ALA A 160 7.05 -19.16 15.55
N SER A 161 6.19 -18.39 14.89
CA SER A 161 5.62 -18.74 13.58
C SER A 161 6.63 -18.60 12.43
N LEU A 162 7.64 -17.74 12.61
CA LEU A 162 8.66 -17.42 11.61
C LEU A 162 9.98 -18.20 11.80
N ASN A 163 10.07 -19.07 12.82
CA ASN A 163 11.31 -19.74 13.27
C ASN A 163 12.47 -18.78 13.59
N VAL A 164 12.17 -17.53 13.97
CA VAL A 164 13.16 -16.50 14.28
C VAL A 164 13.57 -16.60 15.76
N LYS A 165 14.88 -16.61 16.02
CA LYS A 165 15.44 -16.55 17.38
C LYS A 165 15.92 -15.13 17.69
N LEU A 166 15.19 -14.42 18.54
CA LEU A 166 15.62 -13.11 19.04
C LEU A 166 16.78 -13.27 20.04
N THR A 167 17.79 -12.39 19.92
CA THR A 167 18.92 -12.33 20.85
C THR A 167 18.64 -11.26 21.91
N THR A 168 18.80 -11.62 23.18
CA THR A 168 18.64 -10.68 24.30
C THR A 168 19.93 -9.87 24.52
N LEU A 169 19.81 -8.56 24.73
CA LEU A 169 20.94 -7.70 25.07
C LEU A 169 21.55 -8.12 26.43
N THR A 170 22.87 -8.21 26.49
CA THR A 170 23.58 -8.34 27.77
C THR A 170 23.53 -7.02 28.56
N PRO A 171 23.66 -7.05 29.90
CA PRO A 171 23.70 -5.82 30.71
C PRO A 171 24.80 -4.84 30.29
N ALA A 172 25.94 -5.36 29.82
CA ALA A 172 27.04 -4.54 29.30
C ALA A 172 26.65 -3.80 28.01
N GLN A 173 26.00 -4.49 27.06
CA GLN A 173 25.52 -3.87 25.81
C GLN A 173 24.39 -2.86 26.08
N SER A 174 23.45 -3.19 26.98
CA SER A 174 22.37 -2.29 27.41
C SER A 174 22.93 -0.98 28.00
N LYS A 175 23.94 -1.08 28.87
CA LYS A 175 24.64 0.09 29.42
C LYS A 175 25.42 0.88 28.36
N TYR A 176 26.06 0.21 27.42
CA TYR A 176 26.81 0.84 26.32
C TYR A 176 25.90 1.61 25.34
N LEU A 177 24.77 1.02 24.98
CA LEU A 177 23.79 1.62 24.06
C LEU A 177 22.82 2.59 24.76
N ASN A 178 22.84 2.67 26.08
CA ASN A 178 21.90 3.44 26.91
C ASN A 178 20.41 3.13 26.61
N VAL A 179 20.09 1.84 26.42
CA VAL A 179 18.71 1.35 26.21
C VAL A 179 18.40 0.18 27.16
N PRO A 180 17.16 0.02 27.65
CA PRO A 180 16.80 -1.12 28.49
C PRO A 180 16.95 -2.46 27.75
N VAL A 181 17.31 -3.51 28.50
CA VAL A 181 17.36 -4.90 27.98
C VAL A 181 16.00 -5.35 27.41
N THR A 182 14.89 -4.83 27.95
CA THR A 182 13.51 -5.14 27.57
C THR A 182 12.90 -4.17 26.54
N GLY A 183 13.68 -3.24 26.00
CA GLY A 183 13.20 -2.16 25.15
C GLY A 183 12.48 -1.03 25.91
N PRO A 184 12.01 0.03 25.20
CA PRO A 184 12.09 0.20 23.75
C PRO A 184 13.54 0.36 23.26
N HIS A 185 13.85 -0.24 22.11
CA HIS A 185 15.21 -0.33 21.57
C HIS A 185 15.53 0.78 20.55
N LYS A 186 14.55 1.59 20.13
CA LYS A 186 14.72 2.69 19.17
C LYS A 186 13.99 3.98 19.62
N PRO A 187 14.62 5.18 19.46
CA PRO A 187 14.02 6.46 19.84
C PRO A 187 12.84 6.81 18.92
N GLU A 188 11.82 7.53 19.41
CA GLU A 188 10.53 7.75 18.70
C GLU A 188 10.67 8.15 17.23
N HIS A 189 11.58 9.07 16.90
CA HIS A 189 11.86 9.55 15.55
C HIS A 189 12.57 8.54 14.61
N TYR A 190 12.81 7.31 15.05
CA TYR A 190 13.33 6.24 14.21
C TYR A 190 12.26 5.76 13.23
N TYR A 191 12.52 5.97 11.94
CA TYR A 191 11.73 5.44 10.83
C TYR A 191 12.40 4.16 10.30
N SER A 192 11.63 3.09 10.22
CA SER A 192 11.96 1.82 9.56
C SER A 192 10.98 1.56 8.42
#